data_AF-A0A7I4EJJ9-F1
#
_entry.id   AF-A0A7I4EJJ9-F1
#
_cell.length_a   1.000
_cell.length_b   1.000
_cell.length_c   1.000
_cell.angle_alpha   90.00
_cell.angle_beta   90.00
_cell.angle_gamma   90.00
#
_symmetry.space_group_name_H-M   'P 1'
#
loop_
_entity.id
_entity.type
_entity.pdbx_description
1 polymer ?
#
loop_
_entity_poly.entity_id
_entity_poly.type
_entity_poly.pdbx_seq_one_letter_code
_entity_poly.pdbx_strand_id
1 'polypeptide(L)'
;MGGNSLMQACKLGLESPYVIKVCHDCKRDSEALYFQYGIKLNNVFDTQIAYTLLKEQHGKKWVPDDYISFVDLLADERYCGVVYDEKEEVRVLLRKDPQFWAHRPWTVMMKRVAADDVRFLLRIYERMVKSLTELSKWRLSVRSSLYCQCFCAGDDCFLGCPLPPPPEQLINGELLQEEVLAVVDVPSGKMGLVIGRKGSSILSIKQCCRADIFIGGQKGPPDKIFVIGAVKEVRKAEAILRGKFLPN
;
A
#
# COMPACT_ATOMS: atom_id res chain seq x y z
N MET A 1 14.48 1.12 -25.07
CA MET A 1 13.10 0.63 -25.27
C MET A 1 13.02 -0.88 -25.02
N GLY A 2 13.06 -1.32 -23.75
CA GLY A 2 12.95 -2.75 -23.37
C GLY A 2 12.03 -3.03 -22.17
N GLY A 3 11.50 -1.98 -21.52
CA GLY A 3 10.63 -2.12 -20.35
C GLY A 3 9.34 -2.88 -20.65
N ASN A 4 8.66 -2.55 -21.75
CA ASN A 4 7.40 -3.21 -22.11
C ASN A 4 7.54 -4.73 -22.28
N SER A 5 8.53 -5.20 -23.05
CA SER A 5 8.73 -6.64 -23.25
C SER A 5 9.04 -7.37 -21.94
N LEU A 6 9.87 -6.77 -21.08
CA LEU A 6 10.17 -7.33 -19.76
C LEU A 6 8.91 -7.39 -18.87
N MET A 7 8.15 -6.30 -18.80
CA MET A 7 6.95 -6.24 -17.98
C MET A 7 5.87 -7.21 -18.46
N GLN A 8 5.72 -7.40 -19.77
CA GLN A 8 4.81 -8.40 -20.33
C GLN A 8 5.26 -9.82 -19.98
N ALA A 9 6.57 -10.12 -20.00
CA ALA A 9 7.07 -11.42 -19.56
C ALA A 9 6.80 -11.68 -18.07
N CYS A 10 6.87 -10.64 -17.23
CA CYS A 10 6.58 -10.74 -15.80
C CYS A 10 5.08 -10.79 -15.47
N LYS A 11 4.19 -10.39 -16.39
CA LYS A 11 2.76 -10.22 -16.15
C LYS A 11 2.10 -11.46 -15.54
N LEU A 12 2.36 -12.64 -16.11
CA LEU A 12 1.79 -13.90 -15.60
C LEU A 12 2.15 -14.17 -14.13
N GLY A 13 3.38 -13.87 -13.71
CA GLY A 13 3.80 -14.04 -12.32
C GLY A 13 3.19 -12.98 -11.39
N LEU A 14 3.17 -11.71 -11.84
CA LEU A 14 2.65 -10.59 -11.06
C LEU A 14 1.13 -10.69 -10.82
N GLU A 15 0.36 -11.16 -11.80
CA GLU A 15 -1.09 -11.33 -11.69
C GLU A 15 -1.51 -12.69 -11.10
N SER A 16 -0.59 -13.65 -10.99
CA SER A 16 -0.89 -14.99 -10.50
C SER A 16 -1.42 -14.97 -9.05
N PRO A 17 -2.56 -15.61 -8.76
CA PRO A 17 -3.05 -15.78 -7.40
C PRO A 17 -2.26 -16.83 -6.61
N TYR A 18 -1.45 -17.66 -7.26
CA TYR A 18 -0.74 -18.78 -6.64
C TYR A 18 0.70 -18.44 -6.23
N VAL A 19 1.24 -17.34 -6.75
CA VAL A 19 2.58 -16.87 -6.42
C VAL A 19 2.49 -15.68 -5.49
N ILE A 20 3.07 -15.77 -4.30
CA ILE A 20 3.13 -14.66 -3.36
C ILE A 20 4.17 -13.65 -3.84
N LYS A 21 3.78 -12.37 -3.96
CA LYS A 21 4.73 -11.26 -4.20
C LYS A 21 4.98 -10.55 -2.89
N VAL A 22 6.23 -10.58 -2.41
CA VAL A 22 6.60 -9.86 -1.19
C VAL A 22 6.95 -8.43 -1.55
N CYS A 23 6.23 -7.47 -0.98
CA CYS A 23 6.42 -6.04 -1.21
C CYS A 23 6.53 -5.28 0.13
N HIS A 24 6.97 -4.04 0.08
CA HIS A 24 6.87 -3.11 1.20
C HIS A 24 6.12 -1.87 0.73
N ASP A 25 4.90 -1.67 1.24
CA ASP A 25 3.98 -0.62 0.77
C ASP A 25 3.67 -0.69 -0.75
N CYS A 26 2.94 -1.74 -1.13
CA CYS A 26 2.64 -2.07 -2.53
C CYS A 26 1.74 -1.07 -3.28
N LYS A 27 1.18 -0.05 -2.61
CA LYS A 27 0.19 0.86 -3.21
C LYS A 27 0.74 1.56 -4.45
N ARG A 28 1.94 2.13 -4.35
CA ARG A 28 2.58 2.87 -5.46
C ARG A 28 3.06 1.97 -6.57
N ASP A 29 3.54 0.77 -6.23
CA ASP A 29 3.94 -0.23 -7.23
C ASP A 29 2.72 -0.70 -8.03
N SER A 30 1.60 -1.01 -7.35
CA SER A 30 0.35 -1.40 -8.01
C SER A 30 -0.17 -0.30 -8.95
N GLU A 31 -0.15 0.96 -8.50
CA GLU A 31 -0.51 2.11 -9.35
C GLU A 31 0.34 2.17 -10.62
N ALA A 32 1.67 2.09 -10.47
CA ALA A 32 2.58 2.18 -11.61
C ALA A 32 2.42 1.00 -12.57
N LEU A 33 2.29 -0.23 -12.04
CA LEU A 33 2.07 -1.44 -12.82
C LEU A 33 0.78 -1.38 -13.64
N TYR A 34 -0.31 -0.90 -13.02
CA TYR A 34 -1.60 -0.80 -13.67
C TYR A 34 -1.59 0.27 -14.78
N PHE A 35 -1.27 1.52 -14.46
CA PHE A 35 -1.41 2.62 -15.42
C PHE A 35 -0.34 2.62 -16.53
N GLN A 36 0.85 2.04 -16.29
CA GLN A 36 1.89 1.99 -17.32
C GLN A 36 1.85 0.73 -18.16
N TYR A 37 1.44 -0.41 -17.58
CA TYR A 37 1.57 -1.73 -18.23
C TYR A 37 0.28 -2.55 -18.25
N GLY A 38 -0.81 -2.06 -17.65
CA GLY A 38 -2.08 -2.79 -17.53
C GLY A 38 -1.93 -4.09 -16.73
N ILE A 39 -1.05 -4.10 -15.72
CA ILE A 39 -0.78 -5.27 -14.87
C ILE A 39 -1.54 -5.10 -13.54
N LYS A 40 -2.34 -6.10 -13.18
CA LYS A 40 -3.11 -6.15 -11.93
C LYS A 40 -2.35 -6.99 -10.89
N LEU A 41 -1.59 -6.33 -10.03
CA LEU A 41 -0.82 -7.00 -8.98
C LEU A 41 -1.76 -7.79 -8.05
N ASN A 42 -1.45 -9.06 -7.79
CA ASN A 42 -2.31 -9.97 -7.03
C ASN A 42 -1.51 -10.75 -5.97
N ASN A 43 -2.15 -11.39 -4.98
CA ASN A 43 -1.48 -12.22 -3.96
C ASN A 43 -0.18 -11.59 -3.39
N VAL A 44 -0.31 -10.39 -2.82
CA VAL A 44 0.80 -9.64 -2.25
C VAL A 44 0.91 -9.91 -0.76
N PHE A 45 2.12 -10.19 -0.30
CA PHE A 45 2.50 -10.06 1.10
C PHE A 45 3.14 -8.70 1.32
N ASP A 46 2.40 -7.75 1.88
CA ASP A 46 2.92 -6.43 2.20
C ASP A 46 3.53 -6.41 3.60
N THR A 47 4.86 -6.25 3.66
CA THR A 47 5.62 -6.23 4.93
C THR A 47 5.27 -5.05 5.83
N GLN A 48 4.80 -3.92 5.28
CA GLN A 48 4.36 -2.78 6.08
C GLN A 48 3.03 -3.09 6.78
N ILE A 49 2.07 -3.70 6.06
CA ILE A 49 0.81 -4.18 6.65
C ILE A 49 1.10 -5.27 7.70
N ALA A 50 1.96 -6.24 7.37
CA ALA A 50 2.36 -7.30 8.28
C ALA A 50 2.93 -6.76 9.59
N TYR A 51 3.81 -5.75 9.52
CA TYR A 51 4.40 -5.13 10.70
C TYR A 51 3.33 -4.46 11.59
N THR A 52 2.38 -3.74 11.00
CA THR A 52 1.27 -3.12 11.74
C THR A 52 0.40 -4.17 12.44
N LEU A 53 0.04 -5.26 11.74
CA LEU A 53 -0.73 -6.36 12.33
C LEU A 53 0.03 -7.06 13.46
N LEU A 54 1.34 -7.23 13.33
CA LEU A 54 2.18 -7.75 14.42
C LEU A 54 2.17 -6.80 15.63
N LYS A 55 2.26 -5.47 15.44
CA LYS A 55 2.12 -4.52 16.55
C LYS A 55 0.76 -4.67 17.26
N GLU A 56 -0.33 -4.78 16.48
CA GLU A 56 -1.68 -4.96 17.02
C GLU A 56 -1.85 -6.27 17.79
N GLN A 57 -1.29 -7.38 17.29
CA GLN A 57 -1.25 -8.66 18.01
C GLN A 57 -0.60 -8.54 19.40
N HIS A 58 0.41 -7.68 19.55
CA HIS A 58 1.07 -7.41 20.83
C HIS A 58 0.38 -6.32 21.66
N GLY A 59 -0.86 -5.95 21.31
CA GLY A 59 -1.68 -5.03 22.09
C GLY A 59 -1.42 -3.54 21.81
N LYS A 60 -0.60 -3.19 20.81
CA LYS A 60 -0.48 -1.78 20.42
C LYS A 60 -1.79 -1.33 19.77
N LYS A 61 -2.30 -0.19 20.22
CA LYS A 61 -3.47 0.45 19.60
C LYS A 61 -3.11 0.95 18.20
N TRP A 62 -4.06 0.83 17.29
CA TRP A 62 -3.96 1.45 15.97
C TRP A 62 -3.87 2.96 16.11
N VAL A 63 -2.95 3.57 15.36
CA VAL A 63 -2.76 5.01 15.28
C VAL A 63 -2.72 5.38 13.78
N PRO A 64 -3.45 6.42 13.34
CA PRO A 64 -3.37 6.88 11.97
C PRO A 64 -1.94 7.26 11.60
N ASP A 65 -1.50 6.90 10.39
CA ASP A 65 -0.19 7.22 9.83
C ASP A 65 1.04 6.66 10.61
N ASP A 66 0.86 5.70 11.53
CA ASP A 66 1.95 4.96 12.22
C ASP A 66 2.48 3.79 11.36
N TYR A 67 3.01 4.11 10.18
CA TYR A 67 3.62 3.13 9.28
C TYR A 67 5.14 3.08 9.46
N ILE A 68 5.70 1.87 9.48
CA ILE A 68 7.16 1.68 9.47
C ILE A 68 7.71 1.91 8.05
N SER A 69 8.83 2.63 7.94
CA SER A 69 9.55 2.74 6.68
C SER A 69 10.39 1.48 6.41
N PHE A 70 10.73 1.21 5.14
CA PHE A 70 11.59 0.07 4.82
C PHE A 70 12.96 0.15 5.50
N VAL A 71 13.52 1.36 5.63
CA VAL A 71 14.81 1.59 6.29
C VAL A 71 14.73 1.21 7.77
N ASP A 72 13.69 1.68 8.47
CA ASP A 72 13.49 1.35 9.89
C ASP A 72 13.19 -0.14 10.08
N LEU A 73 12.46 -0.76 9.15
CA LEU A 73 12.17 -2.18 9.19
C LEU A 73 13.43 -3.05 9.03
N LEU A 74 14.37 -2.62 8.18
CA LEU A 74 15.66 -3.30 8.04
C LEU A 74 16.55 -3.13 9.27
N ALA A 75 16.55 -1.94 9.87
CA ALA A 75 17.34 -1.65 11.06
C ALA A 75 16.87 -2.45 12.30
N ASP A 76 15.60 -2.87 12.33
CA ASP A 76 15.06 -3.70 13.40
C ASP A 76 15.73 -5.09 13.46
N GLU A 77 16.41 -5.37 14.57
CA GLU A 77 17.15 -6.61 14.84
C GLU A 77 16.28 -7.86 14.76
N ARG A 78 14.97 -7.72 15.03
CA ARG A 78 14.00 -8.81 14.93
C ARG A 78 13.86 -9.30 13.50
N TYR A 79 14.24 -8.52 12.48
CA TYR A 79 14.16 -8.92 11.07
C TYR A 79 15.53 -9.02 10.39
N CYS A 80 16.26 -7.91 10.32
CA CYS A 80 17.52 -7.85 9.59
C CYS A 80 18.66 -7.31 10.46
N GLY A 81 18.43 -6.25 11.25
CA GLY A 81 19.49 -5.56 12.00
C GLY A 81 20.51 -4.90 11.07
N VAL A 82 20.07 -4.44 9.90
CA VAL A 82 20.92 -3.85 8.86
C VAL A 82 20.62 -2.37 8.75
N VAL A 83 21.65 -1.55 8.99
CA VAL A 83 21.60 -0.10 8.74
C VAL A 83 21.67 0.15 7.23
N TYR A 84 20.83 1.06 6.72
CA TYR A 84 20.69 1.31 5.29
C TYR A 84 20.83 2.80 4.92
N ASP A 85 21.96 3.40 5.30
CA ASP A 85 22.22 4.84 5.14
C ASP A 85 22.26 5.30 3.66
N GLU A 86 22.77 4.44 2.76
CA GLU A 86 22.88 4.74 1.32
C GLU A 86 21.51 5.06 0.68
N LYS A 87 20.41 4.53 1.24
CA LYS A 87 19.04 4.85 0.79
C LYS A 87 18.66 6.30 1.08
N GLU A 88 19.10 6.87 2.19
CA GLU A 88 18.86 8.29 2.51
C GLU A 88 19.62 9.21 1.56
N GLU A 89 20.86 8.86 1.20
CA GLU A 89 21.64 9.59 0.20
C GLU A 89 20.92 9.62 -1.15
N VAL A 90 20.44 8.47 -1.62
CA VAL A 90 19.67 8.40 -2.87
C VAL A 90 18.36 9.18 -2.78
N ARG A 91 17.67 9.21 -1.63
CA ARG A 91 16.48 10.05 -1.42
C ARG A 91 16.79 11.54 -1.56
N VAL A 92 17.97 11.99 -1.12
CA VAL A 92 18.41 13.39 -1.32
C VAL A 92 18.67 13.66 -2.81
N LEU A 93 19.30 12.72 -3.52
CA LEU A 93 19.58 12.85 -4.95
C LEU A 93 18.30 12.87 -5.79
N LEU A 94 17.33 12.00 -5.50
CA LEU A 94 16.03 11.95 -6.15
C LEU A 94 15.24 13.26 -6.03
N ARG A 95 15.39 13.98 -4.91
CA ARG A 95 14.75 15.30 -4.73
C ARG A 95 15.40 16.39 -5.58
N LYS A 96 16.68 16.26 -5.89
CA LYS A 96 17.43 17.22 -6.72
C LYS A 96 17.24 16.93 -8.21
N ASP A 97 17.10 15.66 -8.57
CA ASP A 97 17.03 15.21 -9.94
C ASP A 97 15.83 14.25 -10.17
N PRO A 98 14.72 14.76 -10.72
CA PRO A 98 13.57 13.93 -11.08
C PRO A 98 13.87 12.87 -12.16
N GLN A 99 14.97 13.00 -12.91
CA GLN A 99 15.40 12.06 -13.94
C GLN A 99 16.48 11.08 -13.46
N PHE A 100 16.77 11.06 -12.16
CA PHE A 100 17.83 10.23 -11.54
C PHE A 100 17.85 8.78 -12.07
N TRP A 101 16.70 8.09 -12.09
CA TRP A 101 16.59 6.70 -12.56
C TRP A 101 16.59 6.54 -14.09
N ALA A 102 16.37 7.62 -14.85
CA ALA A 102 16.38 7.62 -16.31
C ALA A 102 17.80 7.72 -16.88
N HIS A 103 18.76 8.29 -16.13
CA HIS A 103 20.15 8.41 -16.57
C HIS A 103 20.81 7.04 -16.83
N ARG A 104 21.71 6.99 -17.81
CA ARG A 104 22.48 5.80 -18.19
C ARG A 104 23.94 6.16 -18.51
N PRO A 105 24.91 5.27 -18.20
CA PRO A 105 24.76 4.00 -17.48
C PRO A 105 24.46 4.22 -15.98
N TRP A 106 23.92 3.20 -15.30
CA TRP A 106 23.71 3.28 -13.85
C TRP A 106 25.02 3.16 -13.08
N THR A 107 25.18 4.01 -12.06
CA THR A 107 26.32 3.96 -11.14
C THR A 107 26.26 2.69 -10.29
N VAL A 108 27.38 2.36 -9.63
CA VAL A 108 27.43 1.22 -8.70
C VAL A 108 26.45 1.40 -7.54
N MET A 109 26.36 2.61 -7.00
CA MET A 109 25.41 2.98 -5.93
C MET A 109 23.97 2.77 -6.37
N MET A 110 23.57 3.24 -7.57
CA MET A 110 22.21 3.04 -8.08
C MET A 110 21.83 1.56 -8.18
N LYS A 111 22.75 0.72 -8.68
CA LYS A 111 22.53 -0.73 -8.78
C LYS A 111 22.41 -1.39 -7.42
N ARG A 112 23.26 -1.00 -6.45
CA ARG A 112 23.23 -1.54 -5.08
C ARG A 112 21.93 -1.18 -4.40
N VAL A 113 21.52 0.09 -4.43
CA VAL A 113 20.27 0.55 -3.81
C VAL A 113 19.06 -0.15 -4.42
N ALA A 114 18.99 -0.28 -5.75
CA ALA A 114 17.91 -1.01 -6.40
C ALA A 114 17.86 -2.51 -6.00
N ALA A 115 19.02 -3.15 -5.80
CA ALA A 115 19.08 -4.54 -5.33
C ALA A 115 18.73 -4.67 -3.85
N ASP A 116 19.16 -3.73 -3.02
CA ASP A 116 18.96 -3.70 -1.57
C ASP A 116 17.49 -3.47 -1.21
N ASP A 117 16.74 -2.73 -2.04
CA ASP A 117 15.29 -2.55 -1.90
C ASP A 117 14.48 -3.86 -2.00
N VAL A 118 15.06 -4.94 -2.57
CA VAL A 118 14.34 -6.22 -2.74
C VAL A 118 15.02 -7.41 -2.07
N ARG A 119 16.35 -7.45 -1.97
CA ARG A 119 17.08 -8.66 -1.52
C ARG A 119 16.73 -9.09 -0.10
N PHE A 120 16.32 -8.16 0.75
CA PHE A 120 16.00 -8.43 2.15
C PHE A 120 14.54 -8.83 2.37
N LEU A 121 13.65 -8.56 1.42
CA LEU A 121 12.21 -8.78 1.58
C LEU A 121 11.88 -10.24 1.91
N LEU A 122 12.56 -11.20 1.29
CA LEU A 122 12.32 -12.64 1.55
C LEU A 122 12.67 -13.04 2.99
N ARG A 123 13.80 -12.54 3.52
CA ARG A 123 14.19 -12.79 4.91
C ARG A 123 13.20 -12.16 5.90
N ILE A 124 12.71 -10.95 5.61
CA ILE A 124 11.69 -10.29 6.43
C ILE A 124 10.40 -11.10 6.41
N TYR A 125 9.95 -11.52 5.22
CA TYR A 125 8.77 -12.35 5.02
C TYR A 125 8.83 -13.63 5.84
N GLU A 126 9.93 -14.39 5.75
CA GLU A 126 10.11 -15.64 6.50
C GLU A 126 9.96 -15.47 8.01
N ARG A 127 10.41 -14.34 8.55
CA ARG A 127 10.30 -14.03 9.98
C ARG A 127 8.88 -13.60 10.34
N MET A 128 8.28 -12.69 9.55
CA MET A 128 6.93 -12.20 9.80
C MET A 128 5.87 -13.29 9.68
N VAL A 129 5.94 -14.13 8.64
CA VAL A 129 4.93 -15.18 8.39
C VAL A 129 4.89 -16.22 9.51
N LYS A 130 6.02 -16.47 10.18
CA LYS A 130 6.10 -17.36 11.35
C LYS A 130 5.48 -16.74 12.61
N SER A 131 5.47 -15.41 12.71
CA SER A 131 4.95 -14.68 13.89
C SER A 131 3.49 -14.24 13.76
N LEU A 132 2.95 -14.19 12.53
CA LEU A 132 1.56 -13.84 12.29
C LEU A 132 0.62 -15.01 12.68
N THR A 133 -0.47 -14.69 13.37
CA THR A 133 -1.57 -15.64 13.59
C THR A 133 -2.36 -15.85 12.30
N GLU A 134 -3.18 -16.91 12.23
CA GLU A 134 -4.05 -17.15 11.06
C GLU A 134 -5.02 -15.99 10.78
N LEU A 135 -5.57 -15.37 11.84
CA LEU A 135 -6.39 -14.16 11.72
C LEU A 135 -5.60 -13.01 11.06
N SER A 136 -4.36 -12.78 11.48
CA SER A 136 -3.56 -11.69 10.93
C SER A 136 -3.07 -11.99 9.52
N LYS A 137 -2.78 -13.25 9.18
CA LYS A 137 -2.49 -13.65 7.79
C LYS A 137 -3.69 -13.38 6.89
N TRP A 138 -4.89 -13.74 7.34
CA TRP A 138 -6.12 -13.45 6.61
C TRP A 138 -6.33 -11.93 6.45
N ARG A 139 -6.26 -11.15 7.54
CA ARG A 139 -6.35 -9.67 7.48
C ARG A 139 -5.32 -9.05 6.54
N LEU A 140 -4.08 -9.54 6.56
CA LEU A 140 -3.02 -9.11 5.67
C LEU A 140 -3.40 -9.36 4.22
N SER A 141 -3.90 -10.54 3.89
CA SER A 141 -4.31 -10.90 2.53
C SER A 141 -5.47 -10.04 2.03
N VAL A 142 -6.47 -9.76 2.88
CA VAL A 142 -7.57 -8.85 2.57
C VAL A 142 -7.04 -7.44 2.30
N ARG A 143 -6.28 -6.87 3.25
CA ARG A 143 -5.81 -5.47 3.13
C ARG A 143 -4.83 -5.28 1.98
N SER A 144 -3.95 -6.24 1.73
CA SER A 144 -3.01 -6.21 0.58
C SER A 144 -3.77 -6.28 -0.75
N SER A 145 -4.84 -7.09 -0.81
CA SER A 145 -5.72 -7.14 -1.98
C SER A 145 -6.43 -5.80 -2.22
N LEU A 146 -6.99 -5.19 -1.16
CA LEU A 146 -7.61 -3.86 -1.26
C LEU A 146 -6.62 -2.78 -1.71
N TYR A 147 -5.38 -2.80 -1.22
CA TYR A 147 -4.31 -1.89 -1.66
C TYR A 147 -4.01 -2.04 -3.16
N CYS A 148 -3.94 -3.28 -3.65
CA CYS A 148 -3.70 -3.53 -5.07
C CYS A 148 -4.89 -3.11 -5.95
N GLN A 149 -6.12 -3.27 -5.45
CA GLN A 149 -7.35 -2.99 -6.20
C GLN A 149 -7.68 -1.50 -6.36
N CYS A 150 -7.12 -0.61 -5.53
CA CYS A 150 -7.41 0.83 -5.54
C CYS A 150 -7.45 1.44 -6.94
N PHE A 151 -6.46 1.11 -7.75
CA PHE A 151 -6.25 1.74 -9.06
C PHE A 151 -6.99 1.04 -10.20
N CYS A 152 -7.53 -0.15 -9.96
CA CYS A 152 -8.24 -0.96 -10.95
C CYS A 152 -9.76 -0.70 -10.99
N ALA A 153 -10.29 0.17 -10.13
CA ALA A 153 -11.73 0.29 -9.83
C ALA A 153 -12.55 1.08 -10.87
N GLY A 154 -12.21 1.04 -12.16
CA GLY A 154 -12.98 1.70 -13.22
C GLY A 154 -12.95 0.89 -14.51
N ASP A 155 -14.10 0.27 -14.81
CA ASP A 155 -14.74 0.13 -16.13
C ASP A 155 -15.49 -1.20 -16.32
N ASP A 156 -15.12 -2.27 -15.63
CA ASP A 156 -15.94 -3.49 -15.57
C ASP A 156 -15.55 -4.35 -14.37
N CYS A 157 -16.58 -4.84 -13.67
CA CYS A 157 -16.49 -5.63 -12.46
C CYS A 157 -15.44 -6.76 -12.49
N PHE A 158 -14.63 -6.80 -11.44
CA PHE A 158 -14.10 -8.01 -10.78
C PHE A 158 -14.06 -9.31 -11.60
N LEU A 159 -12.94 -9.54 -12.28
CA LEU A 159 -12.26 -10.85 -12.24
C LEU A 159 -11.02 -10.77 -11.31
N GLY A 160 -11.01 -9.82 -10.38
CA GLY A 160 -10.06 -9.79 -9.27
C GLY A 160 -10.46 -10.89 -8.29
N CYS A 161 -9.49 -11.67 -7.81
CA CYS A 161 -9.78 -12.80 -6.92
C CYS A 161 -10.73 -12.36 -5.79
N PRO A 162 -11.81 -13.12 -5.52
CA PRO A 162 -12.68 -12.82 -4.40
C PRO A 162 -11.82 -12.69 -3.15
N LEU A 163 -12.14 -11.71 -2.30
CA LEU A 163 -11.46 -11.57 -1.02
C LEU A 163 -11.52 -12.94 -0.32
N PRO A 164 -10.41 -13.38 0.29
CA PRO A 164 -10.38 -14.70 0.92
C PRO A 164 -11.48 -14.75 1.98
N PRO A 165 -12.27 -15.84 2.03
CA PRO A 165 -13.32 -15.96 3.04
C PRO A 165 -12.69 -15.95 4.43
N PRO A 166 -13.39 -15.40 5.44
CA PRO A 166 -12.91 -15.41 6.81
C PRO A 166 -12.72 -16.84 7.32
N PRO A 167 -11.69 -17.13 8.14
CA PRO A 167 -11.50 -18.47 8.69
C PRO A 167 -12.65 -18.87 9.63
N GLU A 168 -13.14 -20.10 9.48
CA GLU A 168 -14.33 -20.62 10.20
C GLU A 168 -14.19 -20.53 11.74
N GLN A 169 -12.98 -20.71 12.27
CA GLN A 169 -12.73 -20.68 13.73
C GLN A 169 -12.96 -19.30 14.37
N LEU A 170 -12.96 -18.22 13.57
CA LEU A 170 -13.13 -16.84 14.05
C LEU A 170 -14.60 -16.39 14.11
N ILE A 171 -15.52 -17.17 13.54
CA ILE A 171 -16.95 -16.87 13.53
C ILE A 171 -17.57 -17.04 14.94
N ASN A 172 -16.93 -17.80 15.83
CA ASN A 172 -17.44 -18.18 17.14
C ASN A 172 -17.13 -17.20 18.30
N GLY A 173 -17.20 -15.88 18.06
CA GLY A 173 -17.27 -14.92 19.18
C GLY A 173 -16.68 -13.53 18.96
N GLU A 174 -15.89 -13.31 17.91
CA GLU A 174 -15.43 -11.96 17.53
C GLU A 174 -16.14 -11.51 16.26
N LEU A 175 -16.81 -10.34 16.31
CA LEU A 175 -17.33 -9.70 15.11
C LEU A 175 -16.16 -9.31 14.19
N LEU A 176 -15.87 -10.14 13.20
CA LEU A 176 -15.00 -9.77 12.09
C LEU A 176 -15.60 -8.54 11.41
N GLN A 177 -14.93 -7.40 11.55
CA GLN A 177 -15.27 -6.23 10.78
C GLN A 177 -14.76 -6.42 9.36
N GLU A 178 -15.67 -6.62 8.42
CA GLU A 178 -15.37 -6.65 7.00
C GLU A 178 -14.67 -5.33 6.60
N GLU A 179 -13.52 -5.46 5.96
CA GLU A 179 -12.80 -4.32 5.42
C GLU A 179 -13.19 -4.10 3.97
N VAL A 180 -13.44 -2.84 3.61
CA VAL A 180 -13.87 -2.44 2.27
C VAL A 180 -13.01 -1.31 1.76
N LEU A 181 -12.97 -1.17 0.43
CA LEU A 181 -12.39 -0.04 -0.28
C LEU A 181 -13.53 0.85 -0.77
N ALA A 182 -13.50 2.14 -0.40
CA ALA A 182 -14.29 3.17 -1.07
C ALA A 182 -13.39 4.07 -1.90
N VAL A 183 -13.87 4.41 -3.10
CA VAL A 183 -13.23 5.35 -4.01
C VAL A 183 -14.10 6.60 -4.07
N VAL A 184 -13.55 7.73 -3.64
CA VAL A 184 -14.25 9.02 -3.62
C VAL A 184 -13.71 9.87 -4.76
N ASP A 185 -14.54 10.10 -5.77
CA ASP A 185 -14.25 11.04 -6.85
C ASP A 185 -14.39 12.48 -6.34
N VAL A 186 -13.34 13.26 -6.54
CA VAL A 186 -13.24 14.65 -6.12
C VAL A 186 -13.41 15.54 -7.36
N PRO A 187 -14.37 16.48 -7.35
CA PRO A 187 -14.54 17.38 -8.48
C PRO A 187 -13.28 18.18 -8.80
N SER A 188 -13.06 18.47 -10.08
CA SER A 188 -11.90 19.21 -10.56
C SER A 188 -11.70 20.51 -9.78
N GLY A 189 -10.45 20.78 -9.37
CA GLY A 189 -10.07 21.95 -8.58
C GLY A 189 -10.42 21.88 -7.08
N LYS A 190 -11.17 20.88 -6.61
CA LYS A 190 -11.61 20.79 -5.19
C LYS A 190 -10.71 19.96 -4.29
N MET A 191 -9.70 19.27 -4.82
CA MET A 191 -8.75 18.47 -4.03
C MET A 191 -8.06 19.29 -2.92
N GLY A 192 -7.76 20.56 -3.18
CA GLY A 192 -7.18 21.47 -2.18
C GLY A 192 -8.06 21.70 -0.94
N LEU A 193 -9.39 21.63 -1.09
CA LEU A 193 -10.35 21.74 0.02
C LEU A 193 -10.30 20.51 0.93
N VAL A 194 -10.08 19.33 0.34
CA VAL A 194 -9.97 18.08 1.10
C VAL A 194 -8.65 18.01 1.85
N ILE A 195 -7.54 18.31 1.18
CA ILE A 195 -6.19 18.28 1.77
C ILE A 195 -6.06 19.36 2.85
N GLY A 196 -6.52 20.59 2.56
CA GLY A 196 -6.37 21.75 3.43
C GLY A 196 -4.94 22.30 3.45
N ARG A 197 -4.74 23.43 4.13
CA ARG A 197 -3.43 24.09 4.22
C ARG A 197 -2.44 23.17 4.94
N LYS A 198 -1.30 22.87 4.30
CA LYS A 198 -0.28 21.93 4.81
C LYS A 198 -0.83 20.54 5.18
N GLY A 199 -1.93 20.11 4.57
CA GLY A 199 -2.54 18.81 4.87
C GLY A 199 -3.38 18.75 6.15
N SER A 200 -3.67 19.88 6.80
CA SER A 200 -4.37 19.88 8.10
C SER A 200 -5.76 19.25 8.06
N SER A 201 -6.51 19.41 6.97
CA SER A 201 -7.85 18.86 6.83
C SER A 201 -7.81 17.36 6.62
N ILE A 202 -6.94 16.85 5.74
CA ILE A 202 -6.84 15.40 5.54
C ILE A 202 -6.33 14.69 6.80
N LEU A 203 -5.41 15.31 7.54
CA LEU A 203 -4.93 14.78 8.82
C LEU A 203 -6.04 14.70 9.87
N SER A 204 -6.90 15.71 9.97
CA SER A 204 -8.02 15.66 10.92
C SER A 204 -9.04 14.59 10.55
N ILE A 205 -9.32 14.39 9.26
CA ILE A 205 -10.22 13.33 8.79
C ILE A 205 -9.65 11.94 9.16
N LYS A 206 -8.35 11.72 8.94
CA LYS A 206 -7.65 10.49 9.34
C LYS A 206 -7.67 10.25 10.84
N GLN A 207 -7.56 11.30 11.66
CA GLN A 207 -7.66 11.18 13.11
C GLN A 207 -9.09 10.86 13.58
N CYS A 208 -10.10 11.31 12.83
CA CYS A 208 -11.50 11.08 13.18
C CYS A 208 -12.03 9.70 12.74
N CYS A 209 -11.37 9.03 11.79
CA CYS A 209 -11.83 7.77 11.21
C CYS A 209 -10.74 6.70 11.36
N ARG A 210 -11.08 5.52 11.86
CA ARG A 210 -10.16 4.38 11.91
C ARG A 210 -10.09 3.70 10.53
N ALA A 211 -9.62 4.45 9.54
CA ALA A 211 -9.48 4.04 8.15
C ALA A 211 -8.18 4.60 7.55
N ASP A 212 -7.56 3.84 6.66
CA ASP A 212 -6.43 4.29 5.86
C ASP A 212 -6.97 5.15 4.71
N ILE A 213 -6.53 6.40 4.66
CA ILE A 213 -6.94 7.36 3.63
C ILE A 213 -5.71 7.81 2.86
N PHE A 214 -5.74 7.68 1.54
CA PHE A 214 -4.63 8.11 0.69
C PHE A 214 -5.10 8.52 -0.70
N ILE A 215 -4.20 9.18 -1.43
CA ILE A 215 -4.44 9.76 -2.76
C ILE A 215 -3.49 9.08 -3.75
N GLY A 216 -3.90 9.00 -5.02
CA GLY A 216 -3.04 8.60 -6.14
C GLY A 216 -1.72 9.37 -6.20
N GLY A 217 -0.71 8.75 -6.79
CA GLY A 217 0.62 9.28 -7.02
C GLY A 217 0.68 9.89 -8.42
N GLN A 218 1.89 10.08 -8.94
CA GLN A 218 2.08 10.74 -10.24
C GLN A 218 1.49 9.95 -11.42
N LYS A 219 1.26 8.65 -11.25
CA LYS A 219 0.76 7.75 -12.31
C LYS A 219 -0.72 7.43 -12.14
N GLY A 220 -1.28 7.70 -10.97
CA GLY A 220 -2.67 7.46 -10.66
C GLY A 220 -3.59 8.63 -10.99
N PRO A 221 -4.89 8.45 -10.76
CA PRO A 221 -5.88 9.49 -10.97
C PRO A 221 -5.69 10.62 -9.93
N PRO A 222 -5.53 11.89 -10.36
CA PRO A 222 -5.29 13.02 -9.46
C PRO A 222 -6.55 13.46 -8.69
N ASP A 223 -7.71 12.97 -9.10
CA ASP A 223 -9.05 13.36 -8.66
C ASP A 223 -9.74 12.28 -7.81
N LYS A 224 -9.01 11.25 -7.36
CA LYS A 224 -9.58 10.18 -6.52
C LYS A 224 -8.91 10.07 -5.16
N ILE A 225 -9.72 9.78 -4.15
CA ILE A 225 -9.29 9.45 -2.79
C ILE A 225 -9.70 8.02 -2.48
N PHE A 226 -8.77 7.24 -1.95
CA PHE A 226 -8.98 5.86 -1.56
C PHE A 226 -9.11 5.78 -0.05
N VAL A 227 -10.15 5.07 0.41
CA VAL A 227 -10.45 4.88 1.83
C VAL A 227 -10.58 3.38 2.10
N ILE A 228 -9.75 2.84 2.99
CA ILE A 228 -9.73 1.40 3.32
C ILE A 228 -9.88 1.20 4.82
N GLY A 229 -10.77 0.30 5.21
CA GLY A 229 -10.95 -0.10 6.61
C GLY A 229 -12.31 -0.73 6.84
N ALA A 230 -12.72 -0.81 8.10
CA ALA A 230 -14.03 -1.34 8.48
C ALA A 230 -15.17 -0.54 7.83
N VAL A 231 -16.23 -1.22 7.36
CA VAL A 231 -17.37 -0.61 6.64
C VAL A 231 -17.90 0.67 7.30
N LYS A 232 -18.07 0.67 8.62
CA LYS A 232 -18.59 1.85 9.37
C LYS A 232 -17.65 3.04 9.30
N GLU A 233 -16.35 2.81 9.44
CA GLU A 233 -15.31 3.85 9.42
C GLU A 233 -15.10 4.38 8.01
N VAL A 234 -15.17 3.51 6.99
CA VAL A 234 -15.09 3.90 5.58
C VAL A 234 -16.26 4.80 5.20
N ARG A 235 -17.50 4.41 5.55
CA ARG A 235 -18.69 5.25 5.29
C ARG A 235 -18.63 6.59 6.01
N LYS A 236 -18.13 6.61 7.25
CA LYS A 236 -17.91 7.85 8.01
C LYS A 236 -16.91 8.76 7.30
N ALA A 237 -15.76 8.23 6.90
CA ALA A 237 -14.74 8.98 6.18
C ALA A 237 -15.26 9.50 4.83
N GLU A 238 -15.96 8.66 4.07
CA GLU A 238 -16.59 9.06 2.81
C GLU A 238 -17.56 10.22 2.98
N ALA A 239 -18.45 10.16 3.98
CA ALA A 239 -19.39 11.24 4.25
C ALA A 239 -18.67 12.56 4.58
N ILE A 240 -17.61 12.51 5.39
CA ILE A 240 -16.80 13.69 5.72
C ILE A 240 -16.09 14.24 4.49
N LEU A 241 -15.50 13.37 3.66
CA LEU A 241 -14.79 13.76 2.43
C LEU A 241 -15.74 14.43 1.44
N ARG A 242 -16.90 13.82 1.17
CA ARG A 242 -17.92 14.38 0.26
C ARG A 242 -18.44 15.73 0.77
N GLY A 243 -18.63 15.85 2.08
CA GLY A 243 -19.01 17.11 2.73
C GLY A 243 -18.04 18.27 2.49
N LYS A 244 -16.76 18.02 2.18
CA LYS A 244 -15.77 19.10 1.93
C LYS A 244 -15.96 19.83 0.59
N PHE A 245 -16.68 19.23 -0.35
CA PHE A 245 -16.81 19.76 -1.71
C PHE A 245 -18.25 19.87 -2.21
N LEU A 246 -19.24 19.62 -1.35
CA LEU A 246 -20.62 20.02 -1.60
C LEU A 246 -20.73 21.56 -1.57
N PRO A 247 -21.63 22.16 -2.37
CA PRO A 247 -21.94 23.58 -2.24
C PRO A 247 -22.51 23.82 -0.83
N ASN A 248 -22.05 24.90 -0.17
CA ASN A 248 -22.72 25.43 1.02
C ASN A 248 -24.06 26.08 0.63
#